data_AF-A0A9E3B8X1-F1
#
_entry.id   AF-A0A9E3B8X1-F1
#
_cell.length_a   1.000
_cell.length_b   1.000
_cell.length_c   1.000
_cell.angle_alpha   90.00
_cell.angle_beta   90.00
_cell.angle_gamma   90.00
#
_symmetry.space_group_name_H-M   'P 1'
#
loop_
_entity.id
_entity.type
_entity.pdbx_description
1 polymer ?
#
loop_
_entity_poly.entity_id
_entity_poly.type
_entity_poly.pdbx_seq_one_letter_code
_entity_poly.pdbx_strand_id
1 'polypeptide(L)'
;MTPRPLETHIGWTSKDVADPDVWTVTLTPQDHRELDHALARAKLKSDNLLDIGREHFPLDGLAHKLDGIARELIDGRGFTRISALDASRYDDDDLTMLYWGIGLYLGDPWPQNAKGHVMGDVTDQ
;
A
#
# COMPACT_ATOMS: atom_id res chain seq x y z
N MET A 1 -11.74 -34.68 -20.20
CA MET A 1 -11.90 -33.85 -18.99
C MET A 1 -11.83 -32.40 -19.42
N THR A 2 -12.85 -31.59 -19.16
CA THR A 2 -12.84 -30.16 -19.53
C THR A 2 -12.25 -29.37 -18.37
N PRO A 3 -11.22 -28.53 -18.58
CA PRO A 3 -10.68 -27.68 -17.51
C PRO A 3 -11.77 -26.75 -16.96
N ARG A 4 -11.84 -26.60 -15.64
CA ARG A 4 -12.73 -25.63 -14.98
C ARG A 4 -11.87 -24.49 -14.41
N PRO A 5 -12.20 -23.23 -14.67
CA PRO A 5 -11.56 -22.10 -14.00
C PRO A 5 -11.71 -22.22 -12.48
N LEU A 6 -10.59 -22.10 -11.76
CA LEU A 6 -10.57 -22.12 -10.30
C LEU A 6 -10.78 -20.72 -9.72
N GLU A 7 -10.23 -19.70 -10.37
CA GLU A 7 -10.28 -18.30 -9.94
C GLU A 7 -10.95 -17.46 -11.01
N THR A 8 -12.22 -17.11 -10.79
CA THR A 8 -12.99 -16.31 -11.74
C THR A 8 -12.86 -14.81 -11.50
N HIS A 9 -12.38 -14.40 -10.32
CA HIS A 9 -12.31 -12.99 -9.90
C HIS A 9 -11.29 -12.17 -10.70
N ILE A 10 -10.25 -12.83 -11.23
CA ILE A 10 -9.23 -12.23 -12.12
C ILE A 10 -9.59 -12.32 -13.61
N GLY A 11 -10.75 -12.89 -13.96
CA GLY A 11 -11.20 -13.07 -15.33
C GLY A 11 -11.86 -11.83 -15.95
N TRP A 12 -11.53 -10.63 -15.47
CA TRP A 12 -12.13 -9.39 -15.91
C TRP A 12 -11.54 -8.87 -17.23
N THR A 13 -12.34 -8.07 -17.93
CA THR A 13 -11.95 -7.30 -19.12
C THR A 13 -11.97 -5.81 -18.81
N SER A 14 -11.50 -4.97 -19.74
CA SER A 14 -11.55 -3.51 -19.58
C SER A 14 -12.96 -2.96 -19.27
N LYS A 15 -14.02 -3.66 -19.70
CA LYS A 15 -15.40 -3.26 -19.43
C LYS A 15 -15.80 -3.46 -17.97
N ASP A 16 -15.28 -4.50 -17.33
CA ASP A 16 -15.61 -4.86 -15.95
C ASP A 16 -14.94 -3.92 -14.93
N VAL A 17 -13.88 -3.22 -15.35
CA VAL A 17 -13.08 -2.29 -14.52
C VAL A 17 -13.11 -0.85 -15.05
N ALA A 18 -14.07 -0.53 -15.91
CA ALA A 18 -14.17 0.77 -16.56
C ALA A 18 -14.44 1.92 -15.57
N ASP A 19 -15.14 1.64 -14.47
CA ASP A 19 -15.42 2.60 -13.41
C ASP A 19 -14.33 2.54 -12.32
N PRO A 20 -13.46 3.57 -12.20
CA PRO A 20 -12.41 3.60 -11.22
C PRO A 20 -12.89 3.68 -9.78
N ASP A 21 -14.09 4.21 -9.54
CA ASP A 21 -14.61 4.37 -8.18
C ASP A 21 -14.88 3.01 -7.52
N VAL A 22 -15.11 1.96 -8.32
CA VAL A 22 -15.33 0.58 -7.85
C VAL A 22 -14.07 -0.06 -7.28
N TRP A 23 -12.88 0.38 -7.71
CA TRP A 23 -11.60 -0.17 -7.28
C TRP A 23 -10.68 0.88 -6.64
N THR A 24 -11.23 2.03 -6.24
CA THR A 24 -10.48 3.10 -5.56
C THR A 24 -10.86 3.18 -4.09
N VAL A 25 -9.85 3.11 -3.22
CA VAL A 25 -9.94 3.51 -1.82
C VAL A 25 -9.46 4.95 -1.69
N THR A 26 -10.38 5.86 -1.38
CA THR A 26 -10.07 7.29 -1.22
C THR A 26 -9.69 7.60 0.23
N LEU A 27 -8.52 8.20 0.43
CA LEU A 27 -8.06 8.64 1.74
C LEU A 27 -8.89 9.83 2.23
N THR A 28 -9.38 9.73 3.45
CA THR A 28 -10.18 10.72 4.15
C THR A 28 -9.30 11.62 5.00
N PRO A 29 -9.81 12.76 5.50
CA PRO A 29 -9.07 13.58 6.46
C PRO A 29 -8.67 12.83 7.74
N GLN A 30 -9.41 11.79 8.13
CA GLN A 30 -9.02 10.95 9.27
C GLN A 30 -7.83 10.07 8.94
N ASP A 31 -7.80 9.45 7.76
CA ASP A 31 -6.68 8.62 7.33
C ASP A 31 -5.39 9.45 7.25
N HIS A 32 -5.47 10.71 6.79
CA HIS A 32 -4.33 11.61 6.78
C HIS A 32 -3.78 11.86 8.19
N ARG A 33 -4.65 12.10 9.18
CA ARG A 33 -4.22 12.29 10.58
C ARG A 33 -3.56 11.03 11.14
N GLU A 34 -4.07 9.85 10.78
CA GLU A 34 -3.44 8.58 11.17
C GLU A 34 -2.07 8.41 10.51
N LEU A 35 -1.93 8.73 9.23
CA LEU A 35 -0.66 8.70 8.50
C LEU A 35 0.37 9.68 9.09
N ASP A 36 -0.04 10.92 9.40
CA ASP A 36 0.82 11.93 10.04
C ASP A 36 1.36 11.41 11.39
N HIS A 37 0.46 10.83 12.21
CA HIS A 37 0.81 10.29 13.51
C HIS A 37 1.75 9.08 13.38
N ALA A 38 1.44 8.13 12.49
CA ALA A 38 2.25 6.94 12.26
C ALA A 38 3.65 7.29 11.76
N LEU A 39 3.75 8.24 10.83
CA LEU A 39 5.01 8.77 10.32
C LEU A 39 5.86 9.38 11.44
N ALA A 40 5.28 10.24 12.27
CA ALA A 40 5.98 10.83 13.40
C ALA A 40 6.48 9.76 14.39
N ARG A 41 5.70 8.69 14.62
CA ARG A 41 6.10 7.58 15.49
C ARG A 41 7.26 6.76 14.89
N ALA A 42 7.24 6.49 13.59
CA ALA A 42 8.32 5.78 12.91
C ALA A 42 9.63 6.57 12.91
N LYS A 43 9.58 7.89 12.67
CA LYS A 43 10.77 8.76 12.71
C LYS A 43 11.41 8.86 14.10
N LEU A 44 10.64 8.67 15.17
CA LEU A 44 11.21 8.57 16.53
C LEU A 44 11.97 7.26 16.77
N LYS A 45 11.74 6.24 15.93
CA LYS A 45 12.40 4.93 16.05
C LYS A 45 13.73 4.90 15.29
N SER A 46 13.73 5.26 14.00
CA SER A 46 14.92 5.23 13.14
C SER A 46 14.65 6.00 11.85
N ASP A 47 15.70 6.57 11.26
CA ASP A 47 15.67 7.09 9.88
C ASP A 47 15.95 5.97 8.85
N ASN A 48 16.45 4.81 9.31
CA ASN A 48 16.66 3.65 8.45
C ASN A 48 15.37 2.83 8.33
N LEU A 49 14.79 2.80 7.12
CA LEU A 49 13.55 2.09 6.80
C LEU A 49 13.55 0.62 7.23
N LEU A 50 14.69 -0.06 7.13
CA LEU A 50 14.78 -1.49 7.47
C LEU A 50 14.64 -1.76 8.98
N ASP A 51 14.78 -0.74 9.82
CA ASP A 51 14.54 -0.84 11.27
C ASP A 51 13.06 -0.61 11.64
N ILE A 52 12.23 -0.24 10.67
CA ILE A 52 10.82 0.10 10.87
C ILE A 52 9.94 -1.11 10.55
N GLY A 53 9.50 -1.80 11.61
CA GLY A 53 8.43 -2.80 11.57
C GLY A 53 7.03 -2.21 11.72
N ARG A 54 5.98 -3.03 11.49
CA ARG A 54 4.56 -2.62 11.54
C ARG A 54 4.19 -1.96 12.88
N GLU A 55 4.74 -2.45 13.98
CA GLU A 55 4.57 -1.92 15.33
C GLU A 55 5.09 -0.50 15.54
N HIS A 56 5.98 -0.03 14.66
CA HIS A 56 6.52 1.34 14.68
C HIS A 56 5.70 2.30 13.82
N PHE A 57 4.78 1.78 12.98
CA PHE A 57 3.91 2.55 12.10
C PHE A 57 2.43 2.25 12.40
N PRO A 58 1.90 2.74 13.55
CA PRO A 58 0.57 2.35 14.02
C PRO A 58 -0.56 3.00 13.21
N LEU A 59 -1.43 2.18 12.63
CA LEU A 59 -2.67 2.58 11.97
C LEU A 59 -3.85 1.85 12.63
N ASP A 60 -4.94 2.57 12.89
CA ASP A 60 -6.12 2.00 13.53
C ASP A 60 -7.24 1.82 12.48
N GLY A 61 -7.86 2.92 12.06
CA GLY A 61 -8.95 2.90 11.08
C GLY A 61 -8.44 2.58 9.67
N LEU A 62 -7.28 3.13 9.29
CA LEU A 62 -6.69 2.88 7.98
C LEU A 62 -6.23 1.43 7.81
N ALA A 63 -5.82 0.75 8.90
CA ALA A 63 -5.44 -0.66 8.86
C ALA A 63 -6.59 -1.55 8.35
N HIS A 64 -7.83 -1.29 8.75
CA HIS A 64 -8.99 -2.04 8.26
C HIS A 64 -9.23 -1.87 6.76
N LYS A 65 -8.94 -0.68 6.21
CA LYS A 65 -9.02 -0.44 4.76
C LYS A 65 -7.91 -1.20 4.03
N LEU A 66 -6.70 -1.20 4.59
CA LEU A 66 -5.55 -1.93 4.04
C LEU A 66 -5.78 -3.45 4.09
N ASP A 67 -6.42 -3.99 5.12
CA ASP A 67 -6.85 -5.40 5.16
C ASP A 67 -7.86 -5.72 4.04
N GLY A 68 -8.79 -4.81 3.76
CA GLY A 68 -9.72 -4.93 2.63
C GLY A 68 -9.00 -4.92 1.28
N ILE A 69 -7.98 -4.06 1.15
CA ILE A 69 -7.11 -4.02 -0.03
C ILE A 69 -6.34 -5.33 -0.20
N ALA A 70 -5.72 -5.86 0.86
CA ALA A 70 -4.99 -7.12 0.80
C ALA A 70 -5.88 -8.29 0.31
N ARG A 71 -7.13 -8.34 0.77
CA ARG A 71 -8.12 -9.32 0.27
C ARG A 71 -8.45 -9.12 -1.22
N GLU A 72 -8.63 -7.89 -1.68
CA GLU A 72 -8.88 -7.62 -3.10
C GLU A 72 -7.68 -7.98 -3.99
N LEU A 73 -6.47 -7.87 -3.47
CA LEU A 73 -5.24 -8.27 -4.15
C LEU A 73 -5.09 -9.79 -4.27
N ILE A 74 -5.47 -10.55 -3.23
CA ILE A 74 -5.28 -12.01 -3.17
C ILE A 74 -6.50 -12.77 -3.73
N ASP A 75 -7.70 -12.43 -3.26
CA ASP A 75 -8.93 -13.17 -3.53
C ASP A 75 -9.87 -12.44 -4.51
N GLY A 76 -9.57 -11.17 -4.82
CA GLY A 76 -10.41 -10.29 -5.62
C GLY A 76 -9.92 -10.11 -7.06
N ARG A 77 -9.99 -8.86 -7.53
CA ARG A 77 -9.62 -8.51 -8.91
C ARG A 77 -8.10 -8.47 -9.15
N GLY A 78 -7.30 -8.56 -8.09
CA GLY A 78 -5.83 -8.54 -8.18
C GLY A 78 -5.21 -7.15 -8.24
N PHE A 79 -6.01 -6.08 -8.11
CA PHE A 79 -5.51 -4.71 -8.03
C PHE A 79 -6.50 -3.78 -7.31
N THR A 80 -5.98 -2.65 -6.82
CA THR A 80 -6.73 -1.54 -6.24
C THR A 80 -5.97 -0.24 -6.48
N ARG A 81 -6.61 0.90 -6.24
CA ARG A 81 -5.94 2.21 -6.17
C ARG A 81 -6.23 2.86 -4.83
N ILE A 82 -5.17 3.24 -4.11
CA ILE A 82 -5.28 4.20 -3.00
C ILE A 82 -5.17 5.60 -3.62
N SER A 83 -6.13 6.48 -3.34
CA SER A 83 -6.16 7.84 -3.92
C SER A 83 -6.29 8.93 -2.86
N ALA A 84 -6.13 10.18 -3.30
CA ALA A 84 -6.24 11.38 -2.48
C ALA A 84 -5.19 11.51 -1.36
N LEU A 85 -4.01 10.90 -1.50
CA LEU A 85 -2.86 11.26 -0.67
C LEU A 85 -2.41 12.68 -1.04
N ASP A 86 -2.47 13.61 -0.08
CA ASP A 86 -1.93 14.95 -0.27
C ASP A 86 -0.40 14.95 -0.08
N ALA A 87 0.32 14.61 -1.16
CA ALA A 87 1.77 14.50 -1.17
C ALA A 87 2.50 15.83 -0.88
N SER A 88 1.83 16.98 -1.09
CA SER A 88 2.44 18.31 -0.88
C SER A 88 2.81 18.61 0.58
N ARG A 89 2.35 17.75 1.50
CA ARG A 89 2.57 17.84 2.95
C ARG A 89 3.85 17.17 3.42
N TYR A 90 4.52 16.41 2.56
CA TYR A 90 5.60 15.51 2.91
C TYR A 90 6.82 15.80 2.03
N ASP A 91 8.01 15.65 2.59
CA ASP A 91 9.23 15.56 1.79
C ASP A 91 9.42 14.13 1.23
N ASP A 92 10.46 13.93 0.42
CA ASP A 92 10.71 12.65 -0.25
C ASP A 92 10.99 11.51 0.76
N ASP A 93 11.69 11.81 1.86
CA ASP A 93 11.97 10.83 2.92
C ASP A 93 10.68 10.44 3.66
N ASP A 94 9.80 11.41 3.93
CA ASP A 94 8.49 11.17 4.50
C ASP A 94 7.61 10.32 3.58
N LEU A 95 7.56 10.64 2.28
CA LEU A 95 6.82 9.83 1.30
C LEU A 95 7.34 8.39 1.21
N THR A 96 8.66 8.23 1.28
CA THR A 96 9.33 6.93 1.31
C THR A 96 8.93 6.12 2.55
N MET A 97 8.95 6.74 3.73
CA MET A 97 8.52 6.13 4.99
C MET A 97 7.02 5.80 4.99
N LEU A 98 6.17 6.67 4.42
CA LEU A 98 4.74 6.41 4.26
C LEU A 98 4.49 5.20 3.36
N TYR A 99 5.18 5.12 2.22
CA TYR A 99 5.07 3.98 1.30
C TYR A 99 5.49 2.68 1.99
N TRP A 100 6.61 2.70 2.71
CA TRP A 100 7.08 1.56 3.52
C TRP A 100 6.05 1.15 4.58
N GLY A 101 5.62 2.12 5.39
CA GLY A 101 4.67 1.94 6.47
C GLY A 101 3.35 1.33 6.02
N ILE A 102 2.79 1.81 4.91
CA ILE A 102 1.58 1.24 4.28
C ILE A 102 1.86 -0.18 3.78
N GLY A 103 3.00 -0.40 3.12
CA GLY A 103 3.41 -1.71 2.61
C GLY A 103 3.43 -2.82 3.67
N LEU A 104 3.85 -2.50 4.89
CA LEU A 104 3.88 -3.44 6.04
C LEU A 104 2.49 -3.96 6.46
N TYR A 105 1.40 -3.33 6.03
CA TYR A 105 0.03 -3.83 6.24
C TYR A 105 -0.47 -4.69 5.08
N LEU A 106 0.21 -4.65 3.93
CA LEU A 106 -0.14 -5.42 2.74
C LEU A 106 0.65 -6.72 2.62
N GLY A 107 1.80 -6.82 3.30
CA GLY A 107 2.60 -8.04 3.36
C GLY A 107 3.99 -7.79 3.94
N ASP A 108 4.84 -8.80 3.83
CA ASP A 108 6.23 -8.71 4.29
C ASP A 108 7.13 -8.19 3.15
N PRO A 109 7.93 -7.13 3.39
CA PRO A 109 8.88 -6.63 2.40
C PRO A 109 9.91 -7.70 2.02
N TRP A 110 10.12 -7.90 0.71
CA TRP A 110 11.08 -8.89 0.20
C TRP A 110 12.18 -8.22 -0.61
N PRO A 111 13.47 -8.62 -0.46
CA PRO A 111 14.57 -8.11 -1.27
C PRO A 111 14.29 -8.18 -2.78
N GLN A 112 14.33 -7.02 -3.45
CA GLN A 112 14.02 -6.91 -4.88
C GLN A 112 15.25 -7.08 -5.79
N ASN A 113 16.46 -7.10 -5.20
CA ASN A 113 17.70 -7.38 -5.94
C ASN A 113 18.72 -8.14 -5.09
N ALA A 114 19.79 -8.61 -5.73
CA ALA A 114 20.88 -9.33 -5.07
C ALA A 114 21.64 -8.49 -4.01
N LYS A 115 21.45 -7.17 -4.00
CA LYS A 115 22.03 -6.25 -3.01
C LYS A 115 21.14 -6.05 -1.78
N GLY A 116 19.96 -6.67 -1.75
CA GLY A 116 19.04 -6.54 -0.63
C GLY A 116 18.19 -5.27 -0.65
N HIS A 117 18.18 -4.48 -1.72
CA HIS A 117 17.32 -3.29 -1.76
C HIS A 117 15.86 -3.71 -1.81
N VAL A 118 15.07 -3.11 -0.92
CA VAL A 118 13.65 -3.42 -0.75
C VAL A 118 12.74 -2.31 -1.31
N MET A 119 13.33 -1.16 -1.64
CA MET A 119 12.68 -0.02 -2.29
C MET A 119 13.63 0.58 -3.33
N GLY A 120 13.08 1.10 -4.43
CA GLY A 120 13.87 1.77 -5.47
C GLY A 120 13.05 2.84 -6.17
N ASP A 121 13.71 3.96 -6.48
CA ASP A 121 13.11 5.06 -7.23
C ASP A 121 12.98 4.70 -8.70
N VAL A 122 11.79 4.96 -9.26
CA VAL A 122 11.55 4.87 -10.70
C VAL A 122 11.32 6.28 -11.22
N THR A 123 12.32 6.82 -11.91
CA THR A 123 12.26 8.15 -12.52
C THR A 123 12.57 8.04 -14.00
N ASP A 124 11.92 8.88 -14.82
CA ASP A 124 12.30 9.06 -16.21
C ASP A 124 13.64 9.80 -16.23
N GLN A 125 14.75 9.06 -16.33
CA GLN A 125 16.08 9.64 -16.57
C GLN A 125 16.31 9.91 -18.06
#